data_AF-A0A932CWW3-F1
#
_entry.id   AF-A0A932CWW3-F1
#
_cell.length_a   1.000
_cell.length_b   1.000
_cell.length_c   1.000
_cell.angle_alpha   90.00
_cell.angle_beta   90.00
_cell.angle_gamma   90.00
#
_symmetry.space_group_name_H-M   'P 1'
#
loop_
_entity.id
_entity.type
_entity.pdbx_description
1 polymer ?
#
loop_
_entity_poly.entity_id
_entity_poly.type
_entity_poly.pdbx_seq_one_letter_code
_entity_poly.pdbx_strand_id
1 'polypeptide(L)'
;MRRSETRSADSRGPVPESYLLLAERARNEAARRRWARTGLRLSSNKETSFLLLEQLFKADFREGDYRSALDAATAMIRLEMLADGAWARAAACHLALGDLDNTEKALRQAVAKAPGQRRAYHLWSLGAFLHMHGRLAEALQAFGRGERIASSPLTRAHAAAVRCELGEPPAQIDQLVQDLEADPTREGYGRFVLGLLYRHEGDAARASENLQAFVRRCEEDPRERAVTLARELEIARRLLGETHRARVIPIRAARRAR
;
A
#
# COMPACT_ATOMS: atom_id res chain seq x y z
N MET A 1 13.55 -63.96 -0.79
CA MET A 1 12.27 -63.41 -1.29
C MET A 1 12.12 -61.97 -0.81
N ARG A 2 12.54 -61.00 -1.62
CA ARG A 2 12.25 -59.57 -1.41
C ARG A 2 10.92 -59.29 -2.11
N ARG A 3 9.85 -59.00 -1.37
CA ARG A 3 8.63 -58.45 -1.96
C ARG A 3 8.86 -56.96 -2.18
N SER A 4 8.89 -56.62 -3.46
CA SER A 4 8.88 -55.28 -4.02
C SER A 4 7.62 -54.54 -3.60
N GLU A 5 7.76 -53.55 -2.73
CA GLU A 5 6.75 -52.52 -2.54
C GLU A 5 6.71 -51.65 -3.81
N THR A 6 5.69 -51.87 -4.61
CA THR A 6 5.23 -50.97 -5.66
C THR A 6 4.87 -49.62 -5.03
N ARG A 7 5.81 -48.68 -5.06
CA ARG A 7 5.51 -47.24 -5.02
C ARG A 7 4.63 -46.91 -6.22
N SER A 8 3.33 -46.87 -6.01
CA SER A 8 2.38 -46.22 -6.92
C SER A 8 2.67 -44.72 -6.87
N ALA A 9 3.56 -44.25 -7.75
CA ALA A 9 3.77 -42.84 -8.00
C ALA A 9 2.45 -42.25 -8.55
N ASP A 10 1.83 -41.38 -7.77
CA ASP A 10 0.70 -40.56 -8.20
C ASP A 10 1.14 -39.75 -9.43
N SER A 11 0.66 -40.16 -10.61
CA SER A 11 1.05 -39.65 -11.93
C SER A 11 0.29 -38.38 -12.30
N ARG A 12 0.10 -37.47 -11.34
CA ARG A 12 -0.41 -36.13 -11.61
C ARG A 12 0.79 -35.21 -11.67
N GLY A 13 1.03 -34.64 -12.85
CA GLY A 13 2.03 -33.58 -13.02
C GLY A 13 1.83 -32.46 -11.98
N PRO A 14 2.86 -31.64 -11.71
CA PRO A 14 2.81 -30.66 -10.63
C PRO A 14 1.59 -29.74 -10.80
N VAL A 15 0.75 -29.71 -9.76
CA VAL A 15 -0.50 -28.91 -9.74
C VAL A 15 -0.19 -27.43 -9.46
N PRO A 16 -1.05 -26.49 -9.91
CA PRO A 16 -0.87 -25.05 -9.71
C PRO A 16 -0.58 -24.64 -8.26
N GLU A 17 -1.18 -25.33 -7.29
CA GLU A 17 -1.03 -25.10 -5.85
C GLU A 17 0.40 -25.40 -5.38
N SER A 18 1.08 -26.38 -5.99
CA SER A 18 2.50 -26.66 -5.69
C SER A 18 3.38 -25.48 -6.12
N TYR A 19 3.08 -24.86 -7.27
CA TYR A 19 3.79 -23.66 -7.73
C TYR A 19 3.47 -22.42 -6.89
N LEU A 20 2.25 -22.30 -6.35
CA LEU A 20 1.91 -21.25 -5.41
C LEU A 20 2.78 -21.35 -4.15
N LEU A 21 2.86 -22.54 -3.54
CA LEU A 21 3.72 -22.76 -2.36
C LEU A 21 5.20 -22.46 -2.65
N LEU A 22 5.69 -22.83 -3.84
CA LEU A 22 7.05 -22.48 -4.26
C LEU A 22 7.25 -20.98 -4.44
N ALA A 23 6.25 -20.26 -4.97
CA ALA A 23 6.28 -18.81 -5.13
C ALA A 23 6.29 -18.11 -3.77
N GLU A 24 5.43 -18.52 -2.84
CA GLU A 24 5.35 -17.94 -1.49
C GLU A 24 6.65 -18.09 -0.72
N ARG A 25 7.29 -19.27 -0.82
CA ARG A 25 8.55 -19.61 -0.14
C ARG A 25 9.80 -19.15 -0.89
N ALA A 26 9.66 -18.50 -2.04
CA ALA A 26 10.79 -18.07 -2.83
C ALA A 26 11.67 -17.07 -2.06
N ARG A 27 12.98 -17.31 -2.05
CA ARG A 27 13.97 -16.46 -1.36
C ARG A 27 14.28 -15.15 -2.09
N ASN A 28 13.85 -15.02 -3.35
CA ASN A 28 14.05 -13.82 -4.16
C ASN A 28 12.90 -13.64 -5.15
N GLU A 29 12.75 -12.42 -5.65
CA GLU A 29 11.60 -12.03 -6.48
C GLU A 29 11.63 -12.66 -7.89
N ALA A 30 12.83 -12.94 -8.43
CA ALA A 30 12.96 -13.66 -9.71
C ALA A 30 12.41 -15.10 -9.61
N ALA A 31 12.71 -15.81 -8.53
CA ALA A 31 12.17 -17.15 -8.28
C ALA A 31 10.67 -17.09 -8.00
N ARG A 32 10.19 -16.12 -7.19
CA ARG A 32 8.76 -15.89 -6.93
C ARG A 32 8.00 -15.74 -8.25
N ARG A 33 8.49 -14.87 -9.13
CA ARG A 33 7.93 -14.61 -10.46
C ARG A 33 7.90 -15.86 -11.33
N ARG A 34 9.01 -16.61 -11.39
CA ARG A 34 9.10 -17.82 -12.22
C ARG A 34 8.07 -18.87 -11.79
N TRP A 35 7.95 -19.11 -10.49
CA TRP A 35 6.99 -20.08 -9.95
C TRP A 35 5.56 -19.62 -10.14
N ALA A 36 5.26 -18.36 -9.83
CA ALA A 36 3.92 -17.81 -10.03
C ALA A 36 3.46 -17.86 -11.49
N ARG A 37 4.31 -17.48 -12.46
CA ARG A 37 4.01 -17.61 -13.90
C ARG A 37 3.77 -19.06 -14.33
N THR A 38 4.51 -20.00 -13.75
CA THR A 38 4.36 -21.42 -14.08
C THR A 38 3.06 -21.97 -13.53
N GLY A 39 2.71 -21.66 -12.28
CA GLY A 39 1.42 -22.01 -11.71
C GLY A 39 0.26 -21.42 -12.51
N LEU A 40 0.36 -20.17 -12.96
CA LEU A 40 -0.72 -19.51 -13.71
C LEU A 40 -1.01 -20.17 -15.05
N ARG A 41 0.03 -20.66 -15.75
CA ARG A 41 -0.17 -21.40 -17.02
C ARG A 41 -0.92 -22.70 -16.84
N LEU A 42 -0.88 -23.28 -15.65
CA LEU A 42 -1.50 -24.55 -15.32
C LEU A 42 -2.84 -24.39 -14.59
N SER A 43 -3.12 -23.19 -14.07
CA SER A 43 -4.30 -22.94 -13.24
C SER A 43 -5.54 -22.69 -14.09
N SER A 44 -6.60 -23.43 -13.80
CA SER A 44 -7.97 -23.15 -14.26
C SER A 44 -8.87 -22.64 -13.14
N ASN A 45 -8.37 -22.65 -11.90
CA ASN A 45 -9.10 -22.22 -10.71
C ASN A 45 -8.85 -20.73 -10.44
N LYS A 46 -9.92 -19.96 -10.17
CA LYS A 46 -9.83 -18.50 -9.98
C LYS A 46 -9.13 -18.13 -8.69
N GLU A 47 -9.35 -18.85 -7.61
CA GLU A 47 -8.73 -18.61 -6.30
C GLU A 47 -7.20 -18.78 -6.38
N THR A 48 -6.74 -19.93 -6.90
CA THR A 48 -5.32 -20.21 -7.09
C THR A 48 -4.69 -19.22 -8.08
N SER A 49 -5.39 -18.87 -9.16
CA SER A 49 -4.94 -17.83 -10.09
C SER A 49 -4.79 -16.47 -9.42
N PHE A 50 -5.75 -16.07 -8.58
CA PHE A 50 -5.68 -14.82 -7.83
C PHE A 50 -4.46 -14.78 -6.90
N LEU A 51 -4.22 -15.86 -6.14
CA LEU A 51 -3.09 -15.95 -5.22
C LEU A 51 -1.75 -15.94 -5.98
N LEU A 52 -1.65 -16.61 -7.13
CA LEU A 52 -0.45 -16.58 -7.97
C LEU A 52 -0.22 -15.19 -8.58
N LEU A 53 -1.28 -14.51 -9.05
CA LEU A 53 -1.19 -13.13 -9.51
C LEU A 53 -0.74 -12.19 -8.38
N GLU A 54 -1.18 -12.43 -7.15
CA GLU A 54 -0.72 -11.68 -5.99
C GLU A 54 0.80 -11.84 -5.77
N GLN A 55 1.33 -13.05 -5.97
CA GLN A 55 2.77 -13.28 -5.91
C GLN A 55 3.54 -12.57 -7.03
N LEU A 56 2.96 -12.48 -8.25
CA LEU A 56 3.55 -11.69 -9.33
C LEU A 56 3.55 -10.20 -9.02
N PHE A 57 2.41 -9.67 -8.58
CA PHE A 57 2.30 -8.28 -8.17
C PHE A 57 3.37 -7.92 -7.13
N LYS A 58 3.50 -8.73 -6.05
CA LYS A 58 4.50 -8.50 -5.00
C LYS A 58 5.94 -8.49 -5.56
N ALA A 59 6.28 -9.46 -6.41
CA ALA A 59 7.60 -9.56 -7.02
C ALA A 59 7.93 -8.35 -7.91
N ASP A 60 7.00 -7.98 -8.79
CA ASP A 60 7.19 -6.94 -9.78
C ASP A 60 7.20 -5.54 -9.14
N PHE A 61 6.31 -5.31 -8.18
CA PHE A 61 6.22 -4.04 -7.45
C PHE A 61 7.52 -3.76 -6.67
N ARG A 62 8.04 -4.76 -5.95
CA ARG A 62 9.29 -4.63 -5.17
C ARG A 62 10.54 -4.39 -6.02
N GLU A 63 10.57 -4.91 -7.23
CA GLU A 63 11.68 -4.70 -8.16
C GLU A 63 11.52 -3.40 -8.97
N GLY A 64 10.44 -2.64 -8.73
CA GLY A 64 10.16 -1.38 -9.43
C GLY A 64 9.59 -1.56 -10.83
N ASP A 65 9.21 -2.78 -11.23
CA ASP A 65 8.51 -3.04 -12.49
C ASP A 65 7.01 -2.81 -12.31
N TYR A 66 6.63 -1.55 -12.11
CA TYR A 66 5.25 -1.16 -11.83
C TYR A 66 4.29 -1.43 -12.98
N ARG A 67 4.79 -1.55 -14.22
CA ARG A 67 3.98 -1.94 -15.39
C ARG A 67 3.58 -3.40 -15.31
N SER A 68 4.54 -4.30 -15.08
CA SER A 68 4.22 -5.73 -14.89
C SER A 68 3.35 -5.95 -13.64
N ALA A 69 3.59 -5.19 -12.57
CA ALA A 69 2.73 -5.22 -11.38
C ALA A 69 1.30 -4.74 -11.69
N LEU A 70 1.14 -3.70 -12.50
CA LEU A 70 -0.17 -3.23 -12.95
C LEU A 70 -0.89 -4.26 -13.83
N ASP A 71 -0.17 -4.98 -14.69
CA ASP A 71 -0.72 -6.08 -15.48
C ASP A 71 -1.28 -7.19 -14.58
N ALA A 72 -0.53 -7.55 -13.52
CA ALA A 72 -0.98 -8.52 -12.53
C ALA A 72 -2.24 -8.02 -11.78
N ALA A 73 -2.24 -6.77 -11.31
CA ALA A 73 -3.41 -6.17 -10.65
C ALA A 73 -4.63 -6.10 -11.58
N THR A 74 -4.43 -5.78 -12.85
CA THR A 74 -5.49 -5.77 -13.87
C THR A 74 -6.06 -7.16 -14.11
N ALA A 75 -5.21 -8.19 -14.16
CA ALA A 75 -5.67 -9.57 -14.23
C ALA A 75 -6.45 -9.96 -12.98
N MET A 76 -6.04 -9.53 -11.78
CA MET A 76 -6.78 -9.77 -10.53
C MET A 76 -8.17 -9.11 -10.57
N ILE A 77 -8.28 -7.88 -11.08
CA ILE A 77 -9.57 -7.19 -11.27
C ILE A 77 -10.52 -8.02 -12.15
N ARG A 78 -10.02 -8.61 -13.24
CA ARG A 78 -10.83 -9.45 -14.15
C ARG A 78 -11.32 -10.74 -13.52
N LEU A 79 -10.69 -11.23 -12.46
CA LEU A 79 -11.17 -12.39 -11.71
C LEU A 79 -12.38 -12.07 -10.83
N GLU A 80 -12.64 -10.78 -10.57
CA GLU A 80 -13.70 -10.25 -9.69
C GLU A 80 -13.64 -10.75 -8.24
N MET A 81 -12.55 -11.41 -7.87
CA MET A 81 -12.26 -11.85 -6.51
C MET A 81 -11.54 -10.74 -5.75
N LEU A 82 -11.98 -10.45 -4.52
CA LEU A 82 -11.38 -9.41 -3.66
C LEU A 82 -11.11 -8.10 -4.44
N ALA A 83 -12.10 -7.71 -5.26
CA ALA A 83 -11.94 -6.64 -6.25
C ALA A 83 -11.47 -5.33 -5.63
N ASP A 84 -11.90 -5.02 -4.40
CA ASP A 84 -11.45 -3.85 -3.66
C ASP A 84 -9.93 -3.83 -3.44
N GLY A 85 -9.34 -4.97 -3.07
CA GLY A 85 -7.91 -5.12 -2.92
C GLY A 85 -7.16 -5.11 -4.26
N ALA A 86 -7.77 -5.61 -5.34
CA ALA A 86 -7.15 -5.58 -6.68
C ALA A 86 -7.09 -4.15 -7.22
N TRP A 87 -8.16 -3.36 -7.06
CA TRP A 87 -8.18 -1.94 -7.41
C TRP A 87 -7.20 -1.10 -6.57
N ALA A 88 -7.08 -1.37 -5.27
CA ALA A 88 -6.09 -0.70 -4.42
C ALA A 88 -4.64 -0.98 -4.88
N ARG A 89 -4.34 -2.20 -5.33
CA ARG A 89 -3.04 -2.54 -5.92
C ARG A 89 -2.79 -1.81 -7.24
N ALA A 90 -3.81 -1.72 -8.10
CA ALA A 90 -3.72 -0.92 -9.33
C ALA A 90 -3.46 0.56 -9.02
N ALA A 91 -4.12 1.13 -8.01
CA ALA A 91 -3.86 2.49 -7.55
C ALA A 91 -2.41 2.69 -7.12
N ALA A 92 -1.84 1.75 -6.34
CA ALA A 92 -0.44 1.81 -5.94
C ALA A 92 0.52 1.79 -7.15
N CYS A 93 0.22 0.99 -8.18
CA CYS A 93 1.01 1.00 -9.42
C CYS A 93 0.90 2.31 -10.19
N HIS A 94 -0.31 2.85 -10.34
CA HIS A 94 -0.51 4.14 -11.01
C HIS A 94 0.23 5.26 -10.27
N LEU A 95 0.20 5.26 -8.94
CA LEU A 95 0.92 6.24 -8.13
C LEU A 95 2.43 6.12 -8.35
N ALA A 96 2.96 4.91 -8.32
CA ALA A 96 4.37 4.63 -8.57
C ALA A 96 4.82 5.03 -10.00
N LEU A 97 3.90 5.01 -10.95
CA LEU A 97 4.11 5.45 -12.33
C LEU A 97 3.92 6.98 -12.51
N GLY A 98 3.53 7.70 -11.46
CA GLY A 98 3.22 9.14 -11.52
C GLY A 98 1.88 9.48 -12.17
N ASP A 99 1.01 8.49 -12.38
CA ASP A 99 -0.29 8.65 -13.02
C ASP A 99 -1.36 8.95 -11.96
N LEU A 100 -1.44 10.22 -11.55
CA LEU A 100 -2.31 10.65 -10.46
C LEU A 100 -3.80 10.48 -10.80
N ASP A 101 -4.17 10.69 -12.06
CA ASP A 101 -5.56 10.56 -12.52
C ASP A 101 -6.07 9.13 -12.39
N ASN A 102 -5.28 8.16 -12.86
CA ASN A 102 -5.67 6.75 -12.73
C ASN A 102 -5.49 6.22 -11.31
N THR A 103 -4.61 6.82 -10.50
CA THR A 103 -4.52 6.55 -9.06
C THR A 103 -5.85 6.86 -8.38
N GLU A 104 -6.39 8.06 -8.57
CA GLU A 104 -7.67 8.45 -7.96
C GLU A 104 -8.82 7.57 -8.47
N LYS A 105 -8.90 7.34 -9.78
CA LYS A 105 -9.94 6.47 -10.36
C LYS A 105 -9.90 5.08 -9.74
N ALA A 106 -8.72 4.49 -9.60
CA ALA A 106 -8.55 3.17 -8.99
C ALA A 106 -8.90 3.17 -7.50
N LEU A 107 -8.54 4.20 -6.72
CA LEU A 107 -8.95 4.33 -5.31
C LEU A 107 -10.47 4.45 -5.17
N ARG A 108 -11.13 5.22 -6.04
CA ARG A 108 -12.60 5.31 -6.06
C ARG A 108 -13.24 3.97 -6.41
N GLN A 109 -12.67 3.20 -7.33
CA GLN A 109 -13.13 1.83 -7.61
C GLN A 109 -12.91 0.90 -6.41
N ALA A 110 -11.79 0.99 -5.71
CA ALA A 110 -11.55 0.22 -4.49
C ALA A 110 -12.63 0.48 -3.44
N VAL A 111 -12.98 1.76 -3.19
CA VAL A 111 -14.09 2.14 -2.30
C VAL A 111 -15.42 1.56 -2.78
N ALA A 112 -15.73 1.67 -4.07
CA ALA A 112 -16.99 1.20 -4.64
C ALA A 112 -17.15 -0.33 -4.54
N LYS A 113 -16.06 -1.09 -4.67
CA LYS A 113 -16.05 -2.55 -4.61
C LYS A 113 -15.88 -3.13 -3.20
N ALA A 114 -15.52 -2.30 -2.22
CA ALA A 114 -15.27 -2.75 -0.86
C ALA A 114 -16.55 -3.12 -0.10
N PRO A 115 -16.62 -4.32 0.51
CA PRO A 115 -17.70 -4.69 1.40
C PRO A 115 -17.45 -4.24 2.84
N GLY A 116 -18.52 -3.82 3.52
CA GLY A 116 -18.55 -3.55 4.96
C GLY A 116 -17.38 -2.69 5.46
N GLN A 117 -16.74 -3.16 6.53
CA GLN A 117 -15.67 -2.42 7.22
C GLN A 117 -14.43 -2.16 6.35
N ARG A 118 -14.18 -2.97 5.30
CA ARG A 118 -13.04 -2.70 4.38
C ARG A 118 -13.22 -1.39 3.61
N ARG A 119 -14.46 -0.93 3.45
CA ARG A 119 -14.74 0.35 2.78
C ARG A 119 -14.20 1.54 3.56
N ALA A 120 -14.20 1.50 4.90
CA ALA A 120 -13.63 2.56 5.73
C ALA A 120 -12.12 2.72 5.47
N TYR A 121 -11.41 1.61 5.36
CA TYR A 121 -9.98 1.59 5.01
C TYR A 121 -9.71 2.24 3.64
N HIS A 122 -10.46 1.85 2.60
CA HIS A 122 -10.27 2.44 1.26
C HIS A 122 -10.68 3.91 1.19
N LEU A 123 -11.67 4.34 1.97
CA LEU A 123 -12.04 5.74 2.10
C LEU A 123 -10.93 6.55 2.78
N TRP A 124 -10.26 5.97 3.78
CA TRP A 124 -9.09 6.59 4.39
C TRP A 124 -7.95 6.72 3.36
N SER A 125 -7.64 5.68 2.59
CA SER A 125 -6.60 5.76 1.54
C SER A 125 -6.91 6.81 0.48
N LEU A 126 -8.18 6.93 0.06
CA LEU A 126 -8.63 8.00 -0.83
C LEU A 126 -8.46 9.39 -0.18
N GLY A 127 -8.85 9.54 1.08
CA GLY A 127 -8.69 10.79 1.82
C GLY A 127 -7.23 11.21 1.98
N ALA A 128 -6.34 10.27 2.31
CA ALA A 128 -4.90 10.50 2.40
C ALA A 128 -4.31 10.98 1.06
N PHE A 129 -4.63 10.30 -0.04
CA PHE A 129 -4.22 10.71 -1.39
C PHE A 129 -4.72 12.14 -1.74
N LEU A 130 -6.00 12.43 -1.49
CA LEU A 130 -6.58 13.75 -1.75
C LEU A 130 -5.91 14.85 -0.92
N HIS A 131 -5.62 14.59 0.36
CA HIS A 131 -4.90 15.51 1.24
C HIS A 131 -3.49 15.79 0.70
N MET A 132 -2.73 14.75 0.35
CA MET A 132 -1.37 14.90 -0.19
C MET A 132 -1.32 15.67 -1.52
N HIS A 133 -2.46 15.85 -2.18
CA HIS A 133 -2.61 16.59 -3.43
C HIS A 133 -3.46 17.86 -3.27
N GLY A 134 -3.59 18.38 -2.04
CA GLY A 134 -4.18 19.69 -1.76
C GLY A 134 -5.70 19.77 -1.87
N ARG A 135 -6.39 18.64 -2.09
CA ARG A 135 -7.86 18.58 -2.19
C ARG A 135 -8.48 18.37 -0.81
N LEU A 136 -8.21 19.32 0.08
CA LEU A 136 -8.49 19.23 1.52
C LEU A 136 -9.98 19.00 1.84
N ALA A 137 -10.88 19.72 1.18
CA ALA A 137 -12.33 19.55 1.39
C ALA A 137 -12.81 18.14 1.01
N GLU A 138 -12.32 17.58 -0.09
CA GLU A 138 -12.68 16.23 -0.51
C GLU A 138 -12.03 15.15 0.36
N ALA A 139 -10.83 15.40 0.86
CA ALA A 139 -10.19 14.54 1.86
C ALA A 139 -11.06 14.43 3.12
N LEU A 140 -11.55 15.57 3.65
CA LEU A 140 -12.47 15.57 4.79
C LEU A 140 -13.79 14.85 4.51
N GLN A 141 -14.34 14.96 3.30
CA GLN A 141 -15.51 14.18 2.91
C GLN A 141 -15.23 12.68 2.90
N ALA A 142 -14.07 12.25 2.39
CA ALA A 142 -13.67 10.85 2.38
C ALA A 142 -13.50 10.31 3.81
N PHE A 143 -12.78 11.03 4.68
CA PHE A 143 -12.63 10.65 6.09
C PHE A 143 -13.97 10.61 6.83
N GLY A 144 -14.82 11.62 6.65
CA GLY A 144 -16.15 11.66 7.27
C GLY A 144 -17.06 10.51 6.83
N ARG A 145 -16.97 10.08 5.56
CA ARG A 145 -17.66 8.86 5.09
C ARG A 145 -17.06 7.60 5.71
N GLY A 146 -15.74 7.53 5.89
CA GLY A 146 -15.05 6.42 6.53
C GLY A 146 -15.46 6.25 7.98
N GLU A 147 -15.50 7.35 8.74
CA GLU A 147 -15.90 7.37 10.15
C GLU A 147 -17.32 6.90 10.40
N ARG A 148 -18.25 7.19 9.48
CA ARG A 148 -19.65 6.68 9.57
C ARG A 148 -19.74 5.16 9.43
N ILE A 149 -18.71 4.52 8.85
CA ILE A 149 -18.66 3.08 8.66
C ILE A 149 -17.90 2.43 9.82
N ALA A 150 -16.70 2.93 10.09
CA ALA A 150 -15.87 2.48 11.20
C ALA A 150 -15.08 3.67 11.76
N SER A 151 -15.31 3.97 13.04
CA SER A 151 -14.55 4.98 13.77
C SER A 151 -13.12 4.49 13.98
N SER A 152 -12.12 5.29 13.61
CA SER A 152 -10.70 5.01 13.81
C SER A 152 -9.97 6.24 14.35
N PRO A 153 -9.18 6.12 15.44
CA PRO A 153 -8.34 7.22 15.93
C PRO A 153 -7.46 7.83 14.84
N LEU A 154 -6.86 7.00 13.97
CA LEU A 154 -6.07 7.46 12.82
C LEU A 154 -6.88 8.33 11.86
N THR A 155 -8.08 7.90 11.48
CA THR A 155 -8.92 8.67 10.55
C THR A 155 -9.36 10.00 11.15
N ARG A 156 -9.75 10.04 12.43
CA ARG A 156 -10.13 11.28 13.12
C ARG A 156 -8.95 12.24 13.26
N ALA A 157 -7.80 11.74 13.67
CA ALA A 157 -6.57 12.52 13.79
C ALA A 157 -6.10 13.06 12.43
N HIS A 158 -6.20 12.26 11.37
CA HIS A 158 -5.83 12.70 10.01
C HIS A 158 -6.79 13.78 9.50
N ALA A 159 -8.10 13.64 9.75
CA ALA A 159 -9.06 14.69 9.47
C ALA A 159 -8.80 15.97 10.28
N ALA A 160 -8.37 15.85 11.54
CA ALA A 160 -7.95 17.00 12.35
C ALA A 160 -6.73 17.69 11.76
N ALA A 161 -5.73 16.94 11.28
CA ALA A 161 -4.55 17.52 10.62
C ALA A 161 -4.93 18.31 9.36
N VAL A 162 -5.87 17.79 8.55
CA VAL A 162 -6.40 18.50 7.37
C VAL A 162 -7.16 19.77 7.77
N ARG A 163 -7.96 19.72 8.84
CA ARG A 163 -8.67 20.89 9.38
C ARG A 163 -7.71 21.97 9.89
N CYS A 164 -6.62 21.57 10.53
CA CYS A 164 -5.54 22.47 10.93
C CYS A 164 -4.91 23.17 9.72
N GLU A 165 -4.67 22.45 8.61
CA GLU A 165 -4.16 23.03 7.36
C GLU A 165 -5.14 24.03 6.72
N LEU A 166 -6.44 23.80 6.87
CA LEU A 166 -7.49 24.74 6.46
C LEU A 166 -7.61 25.97 7.37
N GLY A 167 -6.90 26.03 8.50
CA GLY A 167 -7.04 27.09 9.50
C GLY A 167 -8.27 26.95 10.40
N GLU A 168 -8.87 25.75 10.43
CA GLU A 168 -10.08 25.42 11.20
C GLU A 168 -9.81 24.31 12.24
N PRO A 169 -8.82 24.47 13.15
CA PRO A 169 -8.45 23.39 14.05
C PRO A 169 -9.63 22.97 14.94
N PRO A 170 -9.87 21.66 15.13
CA PRO A 170 -10.94 21.18 15.99
C PRO A 170 -10.65 21.52 17.45
N ALA A 171 -11.69 21.88 18.22
CA ALA A 171 -11.56 22.21 19.64
C ALA A 171 -10.98 21.06 20.49
N GLN A 172 -11.21 19.81 20.06
CA GLN A 172 -10.77 18.59 20.74
C GLN A 172 -9.47 18.01 20.20
N ILE A 173 -8.57 18.83 19.63
CA ILE A 173 -7.32 18.34 19.02
C ILE A 173 -6.47 17.51 20.00
N ASP A 174 -6.35 17.96 21.25
CA ASP A 174 -5.60 17.26 22.31
C ASP A 174 -6.14 15.83 22.55
N GLN A 175 -7.48 15.68 22.58
CA GLN A 175 -8.10 14.37 22.76
C GLN A 175 -7.86 13.46 21.55
N LEU A 176 -7.88 14.01 20.33
CA LEU A 176 -7.62 13.25 19.12
C LEU A 176 -6.16 12.78 19.03
N VAL A 177 -5.22 13.60 19.52
CA VAL A 177 -3.81 13.21 19.67
C VAL A 177 -3.68 12.07 20.68
N GLN A 178 -4.25 12.21 21.88
CA GLN A 178 -4.22 11.17 22.92
C GLN A 178 -4.85 9.85 22.45
N ASP A 179 -6.00 9.93 21.77
CA ASP A 179 -6.68 8.77 21.19
C ASP A 179 -5.77 8.03 20.20
N LEU A 180 -5.09 8.78 19.31
CA LEU A 180 -4.18 8.18 18.34
C LEU A 180 -2.95 7.60 19.06
N GLU A 181 -2.37 8.28 20.03
CA GLU A 181 -1.21 7.78 20.80
C GLU A 181 -1.49 6.49 21.59
N ALA A 182 -2.74 6.29 22.03
CA ALA A 182 -3.15 5.06 22.71
C ALA A 182 -3.44 3.90 21.73
N ASP A 183 -3.60 4.18 20.44
CA ASP A 183 -4.03 3.21 19.44
C ASP A 183 -2.83 2.52 18.74
N PRO A 184 -2.92 1.21 18.40
CA PRO A 184 -1.86 0.54 17.63
C PRO A 184 -1.51 1.20 16.29
N THR A 185 -2.45 1.91 15.67
CA THR A 185 -2.26 2.66 14.42
C THR A 185 -1.40 3.92 14.58
N ARG A 186 -1.00 4.27 15.81
CA ARG A 186 0.03 5.30 16.06
C ARG A 186 1.34 5.01 15.36
N GLU A 187 1.66 3.73 15.17
CA GLU A 187 2.87 3.32 14.45
C GLU A 187 2.66 3.35 12.93
N GLY A 188 3.74 3.50 12.17
CA GLY A 188 3.62 3.62 10.72
C GLY A 188 3.06 4.98 10.32
N TYR A 189 1.90 5.00 9.64
CA TYR A 189 1.31 6.25 9.14
C TYR A 189 0.84 7.16 10.28
N GLY A 190 0.45 6.62 11.45
CA GLY A 190 0.09 7.44 12.61
C GLY A 190 1.21 8.36 13.06
N ARG A 191 2.48 7.96 12.94
CA ARG A 191 3.65 8.81 13.23
C ARG A 191 3.70 10.04 12.32
N PHE A 192 3.34 9.89 11.04
CA PHE A 192 3.24 11.05 10.14
C PHE A 192 2.15 12.01 10.62
N VAL A 193 0.96 11.49 10.93
CA VAL A 193 -0.19 12.30 11.38
C VAL A 193 0.09 13.00 12.71
N LEU A 194 0.64 12.30 13.70
CA LEU A 194 1.08 12.90 14.97
C LEU A 194 2.10 14.00 14.74
N GLY A 195 3.06 13.78 13.83
CA GLY A 195 4.03 14.80 13.43
C GLY A 195 3.38 16.08 12.89
N LEU A 196 2.32 15.95 12.07
CA LEU A 196 1.58 17.09 11.55
C LEU A 196 0.81 17.84 12.66
N LEU A 197 0.15 17.11 13.56
CA LEU A 197 -0.63 17.69 14.66
C LEU A 197 0.27 18.41 15.67
N TYR A 198 1.37 17.77 16.09
CA TYR A 198 2.33 18.41 16.99
C TYR A 198 2.97 19.66 16.39
N ARG A 199 3.19 19.69 15.08
CA ARG A 199 3.67 20.90 14.41
C ARG A 199 2.64 22.02 14.45
N HIS A 200 1.36 21.70 14.31
CA HIS A 200 0.29 22.68 14.42
C HIS A 200 0.18 23.25 15.84
N GLU A 201 0.36 22.42 16.87
CA GLU A 201 0.40 22.84 18.28
C GLU A 201 1.66 23.63 18.66
N GLY A 202 2.67 23.69 17.78
CA GLY A 202 3.95 24.35 18.04
C GLY A 202 4.95 23.50 18.82
N ASP A 203 4.65 22.22 19.07
CA ASP A 203 5.57 21.29 19.72
C ASP A 203 6.56 20.70 18.71
N ALA A 204 7.59 21.49 18.39
CA ALA A 204 8.61 21.13 17.42
C ALA A 204 9.38 19.85 17.79
N ALA A 205 9.53 19.55 19.09
CA ALA A 205 10.27 18.40 19.58
C ALA A 205 9.50 17.10 19.27
N ARG A 206 8.24 17.00 19.71
CA ARG A 206 7.39 15.83 19.44
C ARG A 206 7.05 15.70 17.96
N ALA A 207 6.90 16.81 17.25
CA ALA A 207 6.73 16.79 15.79
C ALA A 207 7.93 16.13 15.11
N SER A 208 9.15 16.56 15.44
CA SER A 208 10.38 16.05 14.83
C SER A 208 10.61 14.57 15.16
N GLU A 209 10.39 14.14 16.40
CA GLU A 209 10.52 12.74 16.81
C GLU A 209 9.63 11.82 15.96
N ASN A 210 8.36 12.18 15.83
CA ASN A 210 7.38 11.40 15.09
C ASN A 210 7.65 11.38 13.58
N LEU A 211 7.97 12.53 12.99
CA LEU A 211 8.32 12.61 11.56
C LEU A 211 9.60 11.82 11.24
N GLN A 212 10.63 11.88 12.09
CA GLN A 212 11.83 11.08 11.91
C GLN A 212 11.55 9.58 12.01
N ALA A 213 10.70 9.16 12.95
CA ALA A 213 10.30 7.75 13.06
C ALA A 213 9.57 7.27 11.80
N PHE A 214 8.70 8.11 11.23
CA PHE A 214 8.05 7.83 9.94
C PHE A 214 9.05 7.71 8.79
N VAL A 215 9.97 8.68 8.66
CA VAL A 215 11.02 8.68 7.62
C VAL A 215 11.88 7.42 7.72
N ARG A 216 12.43 7.11 8.90
CA ARG A 216 13.25 5.92 9.13
C ARG A 216 12.54 4.64 8.69
N ARG A 217 11.27 4.48 9.06
CA ARG A 217 10.47 3.30 8.69
C ARG A 217 10.23 3.19 7.18
N CYS A 218 10.11 4.31 6.48
CA CYS A 218 9.99 4.30 5.02
C CYS A 218 11.32 3.95 4.35
N GLU A 219 12.44 4.31 4.95
CA GLU A 219 13.79 4.02 4.45
C GLU A 219 14.25 2.58 4.73
N GLU A 220 13.75 1.94 5.79
CA GLU A 220 13.98 0.52 6.07
C GLU A 220 13.35 -0.41 5.02
N ASP A 221 12.24 0.01 4.40
CA ASP A 221 11.56 -0.72 3.31
C ASP A 221 11.30 0.20 2.11
N PRO A 222 12.36 0.61 1.40
CA PRO A 222 12.26 1.65 0.37
C PRO A 222 11.59 1.15 -0.91
N ARG A 223 11.47 -0.17 -1.09
CA ARG A 223 10.95 -0.78 -2.31
C ARG A 223 9.43 -0.69 -2.41
N GLU A 224 8.74 -0.73 -1.27
CA GLU A 224 7.28 -0.59 -1.23
C GLU A 224 6.85 0.76 -0.66
N ARG A 225 7.31 1.12 0.55
CA ARG A 225 6.75 2.24 1.31
C ARG A 225 7.23 3.59 0.80
N ALA A 226 8.51 3.74 0.48
CA ALA A 226 9.02 5.00 -0.03
C ALA A 226 8.41 5.39 -1.38
N VAL A 227 7.87 4.43 -2.13
CA VAL A 227 7.22 4.64 -3.42
C VAL A 227 5.76 5.06 -3.22
N THR A 228 4.98 4.30 -2.46
CA THR A 228 3.55 4.60 -2.26
C THR A 228 3.30 5.77 -1.31
N LEU A 229 4.29 6.11 -0.47
CA LEU A 229 4.26 7.25 0.45
C LEU A 229 5.26 8.33 0.06
N ALA A 230 5.65 8.40 -1.22
CA ALA A 230 6.68 9.34 -1.69
C ALA A 230 6.33 10.79 -1.34
N ARG A 231 5.05 11.15 -1.44
CA ARG A 231 4.58 12.52 -1.16
C ARG A 231 4.58 12.83 0.32
N GLU A 232 4.10 11.93 1.17
CA GLU A 232 4.20 12.02 2.62
C GLU A 232 5.66 12.14 3.06
N LEU A 233 6.54 11.34 2.48
CA LEU A 233 7.97 11.33 2.77
C LEU A 233 8.63 12.67 2.39
N GLU A 234 8.30 13.22 1.23
CA GLU A 234 8.75 14.56 0.82
C GLU A 234 8.30 15.63 1.82
N ILE A 235 7.03 15.60 2.23
CA ILE A 235 6.48 16.54 3.21
C ILE A 235 7.19 16.37 4.54
N ALA A 236 7.33 15.15 5.06
CA ALA A 236 7.99 14.89 6.33
C ALA A 236 9.43 15.43 6.35
N ARG A 237 10.21 15.15 5.30
CA ARG A 237 11.60 15.67 5.16
C ARG A 237 11.65 17.19 5.10
N ARG A 238 10.75 17.81 4.33
CA ARG A 238 10.65 19.27 4.26
C ARG A 238 10.36 19.88 5.64
N LEU A 239 9.47 19.27 6.41
CA LEU A 239 9.12 19.73 7.75
C LEU A 239 10.24 19.54 8.78
N LEU A 240 11.10 18.54 8.57
CA LEU A 240 12.32 18.34 9.35
C LEU A 240 13.45 19.30 8.96
N GLY A 241 13.27 20.13 7.93
CA GLY A 241 14.32 21.00 7.41
C GLY A 241 15.41 20.26 6.63
N GLU A 242 15.18 19.01 6.24
CA GLU A 242 16.10 18.24 5.41
C GLU A 242 16.10 18.81 3.99
N THR A 243 17.17 19.52 3.63
CA THR A 243 17.32 20.03 2.27
C THR A 243 17.48 18.85 1.32
N HIS A 244 16.62 18.79 0.29
CA HIS A 244 16.52 17.70 -0.67
C HIS A 244 17.83 17.53 -1.47
N ARG A 245 18.84 16.86 -0.90
CA ARG A 245 19.84 16.15 -1.71
C ARG A 245 19.16 14.88 -2.17
N ALA A 246 18.39 15.00 -3.26
CA ALA A 246 17.82 13.87 -3.96
C ALA A 246 18.92 12.81 -4.14
N ARG A 247 18.93 11.77 -3.31
CA ARG A 247 19.44 10.47 -3.73
C ARG A 247 18.41 9.99 -4.74
N VAL A 248 18.57 10.47 -5.97
CA VAL A 248 18.01 9.82 -7.14
C VAL A 248 18.53 8.39 -7.06
N ILE A 249 17.70 7.46 -6.60
CA ILE A 249 17.94 6.05 -6.81
C ILE A 249 17.86 5.92 -8.33
N PRO A 250 18.98 5.66 -9.03
CA PRO A 250 18.91 5.54 -10.48
C PRO A 250 17.99 4.37 -10.78
N ILE A 251 16.81 4.67 -11.34
CA ILE A 251 16.01 3.71 -12.06
C ILE A 251 16.95 3.20 -13.14
N ARG A 252 17.50 1.99 -12.97
CA ARG A 252 18.30 1.34 -14.00
C ARG A 252 17.37 1.13 -15.18
N ALA A 253 17.44 2.08 -16.13
CA ALA A 253 16.86 1.91 -17.44
C ALA A 253 17.37 0.59 -18.01
N ALA A 254 16.45 -0.32 -18.28
CA ALA A 254 16.71 -1.55 -18.98
C ALA A 254 17.28 -1.21 -20.37
N ARG A 255 18.62 -1.18 -20.47
CA ARG A 255 19.32 -1.17 -21.76
C ARG A 255 19.45 -2.61 -22.25
N ARG A 256 18.62 -2.90 -23.25
CA ARG A 256 18.74 -3.88 -24.34
C ARG A 256 20.07 -4.64 -24.43
N ALA A 257 19.95 -5.97 -24.56
CA ALA A 257 20.66 -6.77 -25.55
C ALA A 257 19.56 -7.56 -26.29
N ARG A 258 19.25 -7.21 -27.55
CA ARG A 258 19.80 -7.83 -28.78
C ARG A 258 19.61 -9.34 -28.77
#